data_AF-A0A359GWD0-F1
#
_entry.id   AF-A0A359GWD0-F1
#
_cell.length_a   1.000
_cell.length_b   1.000
_cell.length_c   1.000
_cell.angle_alpha   90.00
_cell.angle_beta   90.00
_cell.angle_gamma   90.00
#
_symmetry.space_group_name_H-M   'P 1'
#
loop_
_entity.id
_entity.type
_entity.pdbx_description
1 polymer ?
#
loop_
_entity_poly.entity_id
_entity_poly.type
_entity_poly.pdbx_seq_one_letter_code
_entity_poly.pdbx_strand_id
1 'polypeptide(L)'
;MTRLSVRDYLELLLLSAIWGSSFLFLRIASPILGPVFLIEMRVLSGFLVLFPVCLFMGKHHEALQHWKMIFAVSLTNMAIPFCFFAYAALDTSAGLLSILNATVPFFTAIIA
;
A
#
# COMPACT_ATOMS: atom_id res chain seq x y z
N MET A 1 19.70 11.71 -18.57
CA MET A 1 18.71 12.37 -17.69
C MET A 1 17.52 12.75 -18.54
N THR A 2 16.48 11.92 -18.56
CA THR A 2 15.20 12.21 -19.23
C THR A 2 14.62 13.48 -18.63
N ARG A 3 14.28 14.48 -19.47
CA ARG A 3 13.63 15.70 -18.98
C ARG A 3 12.25 15.32 -18.45
N LEU A 4 11.98 15.63 -17.18
CA LEU A 4 10.66 15.47 -16.58
C LEU A 4 9.66 16.33 -17.35
N SER A 5 8.60 15.69 -17.85
CA SER A 5 7.49 16.35 -18.54
C SER A 5 6.50 16.92 -17.52
N VAL A 6 5.72 17.94 -17.92
CA VAL A 6 4.59 18.44 -17.10
C VAL A 6 3.62 17.30 -16.76
N ARG A 7 3.49 16.32 -17.66
CA ARG A 7 2.69 15.12 -17.43
C ARG A 7 3.19 14.31 -16.22
N ASP A 8 4.50 14.15 -16.07
CA ASP A 8 5.08 13.37 -14.96
C ASP A 8 4.78 14.04 -13.61
N TYR A 9 4.85 15.36 -13.55
CA TYR A 9 4.48 16.12 -12.35
C TYR A 9 3.00 15.99 -12.00
N LEU A 10 2.11 16.01 -13.01
CA LEU A 10 0.68 15.81 -12.79
C LEU A 10 0.37 14.39 -12.31
N GLU A 11 0.99 13.38 -12.93
CA GLU A 11 0.86 11.97 -12.49
C GLU A 11 1.36 11.80 -11.06
N LEU A 12 2.49 12.42 -10.70
CA LEU A 12 3.06 12.36 -9.35
C LEU A 12 2.17 13.07 -8.32
N LEU A 13 1.57 14.21 -8.67
CA LEU A 13 0.63 14.93 -7.81
C LEU A 13 -0.67 14.13 -7.60
N LEU A 14 -1.23 13.56 -8.66
CA LEU A 14 -2.41 12.68 -8.58
C LEU A 14 -2.13 11.43 -7.75
N LEU A 15 -1.01 10.76 -8.01
CA LEU A 15 -0.58 9.59 -7.26
C LEU A 15 -0.41 9.93 -5.78
N SER A 16 0.21 11.08 -5.47
CA SER A 16 0.39 11.57 -4.10
C SER A 16 -0.95 11.86 -3.42
N ALA A 17 -1.91 12.43 -4.14
CA ALA A 17 -3.25 12.69 -3.61
C ALA A 17 -4.03 11.37 -3.34
N ILE A 18 -3.94 10.40 -4.24
CA ILE A 18 -4.56 9.08 -4.07
C ILE A 18 -3.96 8.35 -2.85
N TRP A 19 -2.63 8.31 -2.76
CA TRP A 19 -1.95 7.65 -1.64
C TRP A 19 -2.15 8.39 -0.32
N GLY A 20 -2.05 9.73 -0.32
CA GLY A 20 -2.23 10.55 0.89
C GLY A 20 -3.65 10.47 1.46
N SER A 21 -4.68 10.55 0.59
CA SER A 21 -6.08 10.42 1.03
C SER A 21 -6.39 9.05 1.62
N SER A 22 -5.66 8.00 1.23
CA SER A 22 -5.80 6.67 1.83
C SER A 22 -5.52 6.66 3.34
N PHE A 23 -4.56 7.46 3.82
CA PHE A 23 -4.26 7.57 5.25
C PHE A 23 -5.34 8.31 6.03
N LEU A 24 -6.08 9.22 5.38
CA LEU A 24 -7.26 9.86 5.98
C LEU A 24 -8.34 8.81 6.28
N PHE A 25 -8.67 7.96 5.30
CA PHE A 25 -9.62 6.87 5.52
C PHE A 25 -9.13 5.84 6.53
N LEU A 26 -7.81 5.55 6.51
CA LEU A 26 -7.20 4.68 7.51
C LEU A 26 -7.40 5.20 8.93
N ARG A 27 -7.21 6.52 9.14
CA ARG A 27 -7.40 7.19 10.44
C ARG A 27 -8.84 7.19 10.91
N ILE A 28 -9.78 7.39 9.98
CA ILE A 28 -11.22 7.41 10.29
C ILE A 28 -11.73 6.01 10.62
N ALA A 29 -11.28 4.99 9.88
CA ALA A 29 -11.80 3.63 10.01
C ALA A 29 -11.11 2.79 11.10
N SER A 30 -9.83 3.06 11.43
CA SER A 30 -9.07 2.24 12.40
C SER A 30 -9.71 2.16 13.80
N PRO A 31 -10.26 3.25 14.37
CA PRO A 31 -10.93 3.17 15.68
C PRO A 31 -12.25 2.38 15.67
N ILE A 32 -12.88 2.22 14.50
CA ILE A 32 -14.20 1.57 14.36
C ILE A 32 -14.04 0.07 14.12
N LEU A 33 -13.17 -0.29 13.17
CA LEU A 33 -12.99 -1.66 12.71
C LEU A 33 -11.83 -2.39 13.40
N GLY A 34 -10.96 -1.63 14.08
CA GLY A 34 -9.70 -2.14 14.61
C GLY A 34 -8.60 -2.17 13.53
N PRO A 35 -7.32 -2.01 13.92
CA PRO A 35 -6.21 -1.91 12.96
C PRO A 35 -6.05 -3.14 12.07
N VAL A 36 -6.06 -4.34 12.66
CA VAL A 36 -5.76 -5.59 11.93
C VAL A 36 -6.86 -5.92 10.93
N PHE A 37 -8.13 -5.87 11.37
CA PHE A 37 -9.27 -6.19 10.53
C PHE A 37 -9.45 -5.19 9.38
N LEU A 38 -9.17 -3.90 9.62
CA LEU A 38 -9.18 -2.89 8.56
C LEU A 38 -8.15 -3.20 7.46
N ILE A 39 -6.94 -3.59 7.83
CA ILE A 39 -5.89 -3.94 6.87
C ILE A 39 -6.20 -5.26 6.17
N GLU A 40 -6.77 -6.24 6.86
CA GLU A 40 -7.27 -7.47 6.25
C GLU A 40 -8.29 -7.16 5.14
N MET A 41 -9.29 -6.31 5.43
CA MET A 41 -10.27 -5.86 4.43
C MET A 41 -9.62 -5.12 3.25
N ARG A 42 -8.59 -4.32 3.52
CA ARG A 42 -7.82 -3.60 2.50
C ARG A 42 -7.03 -4.56 1.60
N VAL A 43 -6.40 -5.58 2.16
CA VAL A 43 -5.63 -6.57 1.38
C VAL A 43 -6.58 -7.52 0.64
N LEU A 44 -7.68 -7.95 1.27
CA LEU A 44 -8.69 -8.80 0.68
C LEU A 44 -9.37 -8.13 -0.51
N SER A 45 -9.72 -6.84 -0.41
CA SER A 45 -10.28 -6.10 -1.55
C SER A 45 -9.31 -6.01 -2.72
N GLY A 46 -8.01 -5.77 -2.46
CA GLY A 46 -6.97 -5.84 -3.49
C GLY A 46 -6.87 -7.22 -4.13
N PHE A 47 -6.92 -8.28 -3.33
CA PHE A 47 -6.92 -9.66 -3.81
C PHE A 47 -8.14 -9.95 -4.69
N LEU A 48 -9.36 -9.58 -4.27
CA LEU A 48 -10.58 -9.81 -5.04
C LEU A 48 -10.58 -9.10 -6.41
N VAL A 49 -9.88 -7.96 -6.52
CA VAL A 49 -9.73 -7.25 -7.80
C VAL A 49 -8.65 -7.90 -8.67
N LEU A 50 -7.50 -8.26 -8.10
CA LEU A 50 -6.36 -8.78 -8.85
C LEU A 50 -6.49 -10.26 -9.20
N PHE A 51 -7.23 -11.04 -8.42
CA PHE A 51 -7.36 -12.49 -8.61
C PHE A 51 -8.07 -12.84 -9.93
N PRO A 52 -9.21 -12.23 -10.31
CA PRO A 52 -9.80 -12.43 -11.63
C PRO A 52 -8.84 -12.06 -12.77
N VAL A 53 -8.10 -10.96 -12.64
CA VAL A 53 -7.11 -10.54 -13.64
C VAL A 53 -6.01 -11.61 -13.79
N CYS A 54 -5.52 -12.16 -12.69
CA CYS A 54 -4.56 -13.26 -12.69
C CYS A 54 -5.09 -14.51 -13.42
N LEU A 55 -6.37 -14.85 -13.20
CA LEU A 55 -7.03 -15.96 -13.89
C LEU A 55 -7.16 -15.70 -15.39
N PHE A 56 -7.64 -14.51 -15.79
CA PHE A 56 -7.79 -14.12 -17.19
C PHE A 56 -6.46 -14.11 -17.95
N MET A 57 -5.37 -13.75 -17.28
CA MET A 57 -4.02 -13.79 -17.86
C MET A 57 -3.39 -15.19 -17.86
N GLY A 58 -4.06 -16.22 -17.32
CA GLY A 58 -3.53 -17.58 -17.22
C GLY A 58 -2.37 -17.75 -16.24
N LYS A 59 -2.10 -16.76 -15.37
CA LYS A 59 -0.93 -16.72 -14.46
C LYS A 59 -1.13 -17.43 -13.13
N HIS A 60 -2.26 -18.09 -12.94
CA HIS A 60 -2.59 -18.79 -11.69
C HIS A 60 -1.58 -19.89 -11.34
N HIS A 61 -1.03 -20.59 -12.34
CA HIS A 61 -0.02 -21.62 -12.10
C HIS A 61 1.30 -21.02 -11.58
N GLU A 62 1.79 -19.94 -12.21
CA GLU A 62 2.98 -19.22 -11.74
C GLU A 62 2.78 -18.64 -10.33
N ALA A 63 1.60 -18.08 -10.06
CA ALA A 63 1.26 -17.57 -8.74
C ALA A 63 1.29 -18.66 -7.67
N LEU A 64 0.82 -19.87 -7.99
CA LEU A 64 0.91 -21.03 -7.10
C LEU A 64 2.34 -21.56 -6.97
N GLN A 65 3.17 -21.52 -8.01
CA GLN A 65 4.58 -21.92 -7.92
C GLN A 65 5.37 -20.98 -7.01
N HIS A 66 5.12 -19.67 -7.10
CA HIS A 66 5.85 -18.64 -6.35
C HIS A 66 5.09 -18.16 -5.09
N TRP A 67 4.12 -18.92 -4.59
CA TRP A 67 3.24 -18.50 -3.50
C TRP A 67 3.99 -18.05 -2.25
N LYS A 68 5.11 -18.72 -1.90
CA LYS A 68 5.94 -18.36 -0.74
C LYS A 68 6.58 -16.99 -0.90
N MET A 69 7.08 -16.69 -2.10
CA MET A 69 7.72 -15.41 -2.41
C MET A 69 6.68 -14.29 -2.46
N ILE A 70 5.53 -14.55 -3.10
CA ILE A 70 4.40 -13.62 -3.13
C ILE A 70 3.94 -13.33 -1.69
N PHE A 71 3.74 -14.37 -0.89
CA PHE A 71 3.35 -14.24 0.51
C PHE A 71 4.37 -13.42 1.31
N ALA A 72 5.66 -13.73 1.20
CA ALA A 72 6.71 -13.00 1.91
C ALA A 72 6.74 -11.51 1.52
N VAL A 73 6.68 -11.20 0.24
CA VAL A 73 6.67 -9.82 -0.27
C VAL A 73 5.40 -9.08 0.15
N SER A 74 4.23 -9.71 0.05
CA SER A 74 2.97 -9.11 0.51
C SER A 74 2.97 -8.88 2.01
N LEU A 75 3.56 -9.78 2.79
CA LEU A 75 3.65 -9.66 4.23
C LEU A 75 4.55 -8.48 4.65
N THR A 76 5.73 -8.36 4.03
CA THR A 76 6.71 -7.31 4.37
C THR A 76 6.36 -5.96 3.78
N ASN A 77 5.68 -5.90 2.63
CA ASN A 77 5.34 -4.65 1.96
C ASN A 77 3.97 -4.11 2.37
N MET A 78 2.98 -4.98 2.60
CA MET A 78 1.59 -4.57 2.84
C MET A 78 1.09 -4.95 4.23
N ALA A 79 1.13 -6.22 4.63
CA ALA A 79 0.44 -6.63 5.84
C ALA A 79 1.08 -6.04 7.13
N ILE A 80 2.38 -6.24 7.32
CA ILE A 80 3.06 -5.81 8.54
C ILE A 80 3.12 -4.28 8.63
N PRO A 81 3.60 -3.54 7.61
CA PRO A 81 3.76 -2.09 7.73
C PRO A 81 2.40 -1.40 7.89
N PHE A 82 1.39 -1.79 7.11
CA PHE A 82 0.09 -1.12 7.18
C PHE A 82 -0.68 -1.44 8.45
N CYS A 83 -0.49 -2.62 9.05
CA CYS A 83 -1.00 -2.88 10.40
C CYS A 83 -0.40 -1.92 11.43
N PHE A 84 0.91 -1.65 11.34
CA PHE A 84 1.54 -0.64 12.20
C PHE A 84 1.06 0.79 11.90
N PHE A 85 0.85 1.15 10.62
CA PHE A 85 0.24 2.44 10.28
C PHE A 85 -1.18 2.56 10.82
N ALA A 86 -2.00 1.51 10.72
CA ALA A 86 -3.37 1.49 11.24
C ALA A 86 -3.40 1.58 12.77
N TYR A 87 -2.43 0.95 13.44
CA TYR A 87 -2.25 1.08 14.88
C TYR A 87 -1.82 2.50 15.27
N ALA A 88 -0.80 3.06 14.60
CA ALA A 88 -0.36 4.43 14.81
C ALA A 88 -1.46 5.45 14.51
N ALA A 89 -2.37 5.11 13.60
CA ALA A 89 -3.55 5.91 13.32
C ALA A 89 -4.52 6.04 14.49
N LEU A 90 -4.43 5.24 15.56
CA LEU A 90 -5.26 5.45 16.73
C LEU A 90 -4.88 6.73 17.48
N ASP A 91 -3.58 7.01 17.57
CA ASP A 91 -3.01 8.11 18.36
C ASP A 91 -2.54 9.30 17.51
N THR A 92 -2.34 9.08 16.22
CA THR A 92 -1.68 10.06 15.32
C THR A 92 -2.64 10.64 14.27
N SER A 93 -2.30 11.79 13.70
CA SER A 93 -3.04 12.39 12.58
C SER A 93 -2.74 11.70 11.25
N ALA A 94 -3.71 11.70 10.33
CA ALA A 94 -3.54 11.16 8.99
C ALA A 94 -2.38 11.85 8.21
N GLY A 95 -2.18 13.14 8.45
CA GLY A 95 -1.09 13.91 7.83
C GLY A 95 0.29 13.40 8.23
N LEU A 96 0.52 13.12 9.52
CA LEU A 96 1.81 12.58 9.97
C LEU A 96 2.06 11.18 9.42
N LEU A 97 1.04 10.31 9.38
CA LEU A 97 1.16 8.99 8.75
C LEU A 97 1.54 9.08 7.26
N SER A 98 0.90 10.00 6.52
CA SER A 98 1.20 10.24 5.12
C SER A 98 2.63 10.76 4.91
N ILE A 99 3.12 11.65 5.78
CA ILE A 99 4.50 12.18 5.73
C ILE A 99 5.50 11.05 6.02
N LEU A 100 5.23 10.22 7.03
CA LEU A 100 6.07 9.06 7.35
C LEU A 100 6.18 8.10 6.18
N ASN A 101 5.06 7.78 5.51
CA ASN A 101 5.09 6.95 4.32
C ASN A 101 5.84 7.61 3.14
N ALA A 102 5.80 8.94 3.02
CA ALA A 102 6.57 9.68 2.01
C ALA A 102 8.09 9.61 2.23
N THR A 103 8.56 9.11 3.38
CA THR A 103 9.99 8.90 3.63
C THR A 103 10.55 7.60 3.04
N VAL A 104 9.69 6.70 2.53
CA VAL A 104 10.11 5.43 1.93
C VAL A 104 11.25 5.58 0.90
N PRO A 105 11.23 6.55 -0.04
CA PRO A 105 12.31 6.73 -1.00
C PRO A 105 13.67 7.02 -0.35
N PHE A 106 13.72 7.69 0.82
CA PHE A 106 14.96 7.93 1.54
C PHE A 106 15.54 6.61 2.09
N PHE A 107 14.71 5.77 2.70
CA PHE A 107 15.13 4.45 3.15
C PHE A 107 15.51 3.54 1.98
N THR A 108 14.77 3.60 0.88
CA THR A 108 15.12 2.88 -0.35
C THR A 108 16.49 3.31 -0.87
N ALA A 109 16.79 4.62 -0.91
CA ALA A 109 18.09 5.13 -1.36
C ALA A 109 19.26 4.72 -0.45
N ILE A 110 19.01 4.43 0.82
CA ILE A 110 20.04 3.94 1.76
C ILE A 110 20.31 2.44 1.56
N ILE A 111 19.27 1.67 1.21
CA ILE A 111 19.35 0.20 1.09
C ILE A 111 19.79 -0.26 -0.31
N ALA A 112 19.39 0.49 -1.36
CA ALA A 112 19.64 0.16 -2.77
C ALA A 112 21.09 0.42 -3.21
#